data_AF-A0AA39MVA0-F1
#
_entry.id   AF-A0AA39MVA0-F1
#
_cell.length_a   1.000
_cell.length_b   1.000
_cell.length_c   1.000
_cell.angle_alpha   90.00
_cell.angle_beta   90.00
_cell.angle_gamma   90.00
#
_symmetry.space_group_name_H-M   'P 1'
#
loop_
_entity.id
_entity.type
_entity.pdbx_description
1 polymer ?
#
loop_
_entity_poly.entity_id
_entity_poly.type
_entity_poly.pdbx_seq_one_letter_code
_entity_poly.pdbx_strand_id
1 'polypeptide(L)'
;MVNWKDAATIAEQFLEFIEITHFCAGIFLWEFLSTLNYEYTVYTRKRPFRWTLIIYLLIRYATMGTILCYMINTTNISEQFDCMAWLKATYAFSYGSLALASALIGMRAIALWNRHWLVFSLNVIAWLVNLGFMIFSINGPSGISLNKIVRDPISKSCVALNTSENAINWVATFIADFVLLVSMLWGVLRTKNEGSLWRLLYHQGVVWTALATIAEVPTVTFLELNLNDPMNLMFQPIALTILIGATRLYRDLAKFGNPVTSTQK
;
A
#
# COMPACT_ATOMS: atom_id res chain seq x y z
N MET A 1 33.81 9.69 -3.87
CA MET A 1 32.66 9.21 -3.09
C MET A 1 31.65 10.35 -3.02
N VAL A 2 30.37 10.07 -3.28
CA VAL A 2 29.30 11.09 -3.20
C VAL A 2 29.05 11.43 -1.73
N ASN A 3 28.92 12.72 -1.40
CA ASN A 3 28.55 13.15 -0.06
C ASN A 3 27.03 13.20 0.08
N TRP A 4 26.44 12.13 0.61
CA TRP A 4 24.98 11.99 0.76
C TRP A 4 24.32 13.00 1.70
N LYS A 5 25.12 13.72 2.51
CA LYS A 5 24.64 14.73 3.45
C LYS A 5 24.87 16.16 2.98
N ASP A 6 25.36 16.34 1.74
CA ASP A 6 25.50 17.65 1.15
C ASP A 6 24.13 18.26 0.79
N ALA A 7 23.97 19.56 1.03
CA ALA A 7 22.68 20.24 0.87
C ALA A 7 22.22 20.28 -0.59
N ALA A 8 23.15 20.42 -1.55
CA ALA A 8 22.82 20.40 -2.97
C ALA A 8 22.35 19.00 -3.42
N THR A 9 23.03 17.96 -2.95
CA THR A 9 22.66 16.55 -3.25
C THR A 9 21.27 16.21 -2.69
N ILE A 10 20.96 16.64 -1.47
CA ILE A 10 19.65 16.41 -0.85
C ILE A 10 18.54 17.12 -1.65
N ALA A 11 18.77 18.37 -2.08
CA ALA A 11 17.79 19.13 -2.85
C ALA A 11 17.49 18.47 -4.22
N GLU A 12 18.52 18.00 -4.91
CA GLU A 12 18.37 17.27 -6.19
C GLU A 12 17.55 15.98 -5.99
N GLN A 13 17.85 15.19 -4.96
CA GLN A 13 17.14 13.94 -4.69
C GLN A 13 15.69 14.13 -4.25
N PHE A 14 15.36 15.26 -3.62
CA PHE A 14 13.96 15.61 -3.35
C PHE A 14 13.18 15.84 -4.65
N LEU A 15 13.79 16.47 -5.66
CA LEU A 15 13.14 16.64 -6.96
C LEU A 15 12.92 15.29 -7.66
N GLU A 16 13.92 14.42 -7.65
CA GLU A 16 13.80 13.05 -8.19
C GLU A 16 12.68 12.26 -7.49
N PHE A 17 12.60 12.33 -6.16
CA PHE A 17 11.54 11.70 -5.39
C PHE A 17 10.14 12.23 -5.78
N ILE A 18 10.01 13.54 -5.98
CA ILE A 18 8.77 14.17 -6.43
C ILE A 18 8.37 13.65 -7.81
N GLU A 19 9.31 13.58 -8.75
CA GLU A 19 9.05 13.07 -10.11
C GLU A 19 8.57 11.62 -10.10
N ILE A 20 9.24 10.75 -9.35
CA ILE A 20 8.85 9.35 -9.18
C ILE A 20 7.45 9.26 -8.55
N THR A 21 7.17 10.07 -7.54
CA THR A 21 5.86 10.11 -6.88
C THR A 21 4.76 10.50 -7.87
N HIS A 22 4.98 11.51 -8.72
CA HIS A 22 4.03 11.91 -9.75
C HIS A 22 3.82 10.82 -10.80
N PHE A 23 4.89 10.15 -11.22
CA PHE A 23 4.80 9.03 -12.15
C PHE A 23 3.96 7.88 -11.59
N CYS A 24 4.24 7.46 -10.35
CA CYS A 24 3.47 6.41 -9.68
C CYS A 24 2.01 6.82 -9.45
N ALA A 25 1.75 8.09 -9.12
CA ALA A 25 0.40 8.63 -8.99
C ALA A 25 -0.37 8.59 -10.32
N GLY A 26 0.28 8.89 -11.44
CA GLY A 26 -0.31 8.77 -12.77
C GLY A 26 -0.72 7.33 -13.09
N ILE A 27 0.15 6.35 -12.80
CA ILE A 27 -0.16 4.93 -12.95
C ILE A 27 -1.36 4.52 -12.10
N PHE A 28 -1.40 4.94 -10.84
CA PHE A 28 -2.52 4.63 -9.96
C PHE A 28 -3.82 5.29 -10.46
N LEU A 29 -3.78 6.55 -10.91
CA LEU A 29 -4.95 7.25 -11.43
C LEU A 29 -5.48 6.56 -12.68
N TRP A 30 -4.59 6.14 -13.58
CA TRP A 30 -4.95 5.32 -14.74
C TRP A 30 -5.64 4.02 -14.34
N GLU A 31 -5.07 3.26 -13.39
CA GLU A 31 -5.68 2.04 -12.86
C GLU A 31 -7.04 2.34 -12.21
N PHE A 32 -7.14 3.46 -11.48
CA PHE A 32 -8.36 3.84 -10.81
C PHE A 32 -9.48 4.10 -11.82
N LEU A 33 -9.24 4.97 -12.80
CA LEU A 33 -10.24 5.33 -13.82
C LEU A 33 -10.62 4.14 -14.69
N SER A 34 -9.64 3.33 -15.12
CA SER A 34 -9.87 2.15 -15.97
C SER A 34 -10.77 1.09 -15.32
N THR A 35 -10.90 1.13 -13.99
CA THR A 35 -11.54 0.06 -13.23
C THR A 35 -12.86 0.48 -12.58
N LEU A 36 -13.27 1.74 -12.75
CA LEU A 36 -14.57 2.27 -12.33
C LEU A 36 -15.76 1.47 -12.91
N ASN A 37 -15.61 0.91 -14.11
CA ASN A 37 -16.64 0.08 -14.73
C ASN A 37 -17.03 -1.12 -13.84
N TYR A 38 -16.07 -1.72 -13.13
CA TYR A 38 -16.37 -2.83 -12.23
C TYR A 38 -17.30 -2.39 -11.09
N GLU A 39 -16.99 -1.28 -10.43
CA GLU A 39 -17.81 -0.74 -9.33
C GLU A 39 -19.18 -0.30 -9.84
N TYR A 40 -19.22 0.32 -11.02
CA TYR A 40 -20.48 0.67 -11.67
C TYR A 40 -21.36 -0.56 -11.92
N THR A 41 -20.79 -1.70 -12.33
CA THR A 41 -21.57 -2.95 -12.49
C THR A 41 -22.11 -3.50 -11.16
N VAL A 42 -21.43 -3.26 -10.05
CA VAL A 42 -21.94 -3.67 -8.73
C VAL A 42 -23.02 -2.70 -8.24
N TYR A 43 -22.83 -1.40 -8.44
CA TYR A 43 -23.81 -0.37 -8.10
C TYR A 43 -25.10 -0.52 -8.91
N THR A 44 -25.00 -0.84 -10.19
CA THR A 44 -26.15 -1.16 -11.07
C THR A 44 -26.76 -2.55 -10.80
N ARG A 45 -26.38 -3.21 -9.71
CA ARG A 45 -26.85 -4.54 -9.28
C ARG A 45 -26.67 -5.66 -10.31
N LYS A 46 -25.77 -5.50 -11.29
CA LYS A 46 -25.41 -6.57 -12.25
C LYS A 46 -24.54 -7.65 -11.59
N ARG A 47 -24.05 -7.41 -10.37
CA ARG A 47 -23.27 -8.33 -9.53
C ARG A 47 -23.78 -8.25 -8.07
N PRO A 48 -23.75 -9.34 -7.30
CA PRO A 48 -24.19 -9.33 -5.90
C PRO A 48 -23.24 -8.50 -5.03
N PHE A 49 -23.80 -7.76 -4.08
CA PHE A 49 -23.02 -7.05 -3.07
C PHE A 49 -22.42 -8.04 -2.06
N ARG A 50 -21.11 -7.92 -1.81
CA ARG A 50 -20.40 -8.70 -0.78
C ARG A 50 -19.74 -7.71 0.18
N TRP A 51 -19.73 -8.03 1.47
CA TRP A 51 -19.12 -7.15 2.48
C TRP A 51 -17.63 -6.87 2.21
N THR A 52 -16.89 -7.81 1.59
CA THR A 52 -15.49 -7.63 1.18
C THR A 52 -15.29 -6.55 0.12
N LEU A 53 -16.36 -6.13 -0.58
CA LEU A 53 -16.33 -5.00 -1.49
C LEU A 53 -16.07 -3.69 -0.73
N ILE A 54 -16.57 -3.56 0.51
CA ILE A 54 -16.34 -2.38 1.34
C ILE A 54 -14.84 -2.23 1.58
N ILE A 55 -14.15 -3.32 1.92
CA ILE A 55 -12.68 -3.31 2.10
C ILE A 55 -11.98 -2.91 0.79
N TYR A 56 -12.40 -3.47 -0.34
CA TYR A 56 -11.87 -3.09 -1.66
C TYR A 56 -12.03 -1.59 -1.95
N LEU A 57 -13.21 -1.03 -1.70
CA LEU A 57 -13.48 0.40 -1.90
C LEU A 57 -12.64 1.26 -0.95
N LEU A 58 -12.57 0.89 0.33
CA LEU A 58 -11.77 1.60 1.33
C LEU A 58 -10.30 1.66 0.95
N ILE A 59 -9.71 0.57 0.46
CA ILE A 59 -8.33 0.58 -0.05
C ILE A 59 -8.21 1.61 -1.16
N ARG A 60 -9.06 1.52 -2.20
CA ARG A 60 -8.97 2.41 -3.36
C ARG A 60 -9.11 3.88 -3.01
N TYR A 61 -10.08 4.23 -2.17
CA TYR A 61 -10.30 5.62 -1.77
C TYR A 61 -9.26 6.11 -0.77
N ALA A 62 -8.75 5.27 0.13
CA ALA A 62 -7.65 5.64 1.01
C ALA A 62 -6.34 5.85 0.23
N THR A 63 -6.03 5.01 -0.75
CA THR A 63 -4.89 5.21 -1.65
C THR A 63 -5.05 6.49 -2.48
N MET A 64 -6.26 6.77 -2.97
CA MET A 64 -6.55 8.05 -3.64
C MET A 64 -6.32 9.24 -2.71
N GLY A 65 -6.79 9.16 -1.46
CA GLY A 65 -6.54 10.19 -0.44
C GLY A 65 -5.04 10.41 -0.21
N THR A 66 -4.26 9.34 -0.15
CA THR A 66 -2.80 9.40 -0.03
C THR A 66 -2.16 10.17 -1.19
N ILE A 67 -2.52 9.83 -2.42
CA ILE A 67 -1.99 10.49 -3.62
C ILE A 67 -2.41 11.95 -3.68
N LEU A 68 -3.66 12.27 -3.34
CA LEU A 68 -4.13 13.65 -3.25
C LEU A 68 -3.33 14.45 -2.20
N CYS A 69 -3.04 13.86 -1.03
CA CYS A 69 -2.19 14.50 -0.04
C CYS A 69 -0.79 14.79 -0.59
N TYR A 70 -0.17 13.86 -1.31
CA TYR A 70 1.14 14.10 -1.95
C TYR A 70 1.09 15.21 -3.00
N MET A 71 0.05 15.23 -3.83
CA MET A 71 -0.14 16.26 -4.86
C MET A 71 -0.42 17.65 -4.27
N ILE A 72 -1.13 17.73 -3.14
CA ILE A 72 -1.35 19.00 -2.44
C ILE A 72 -0.01 19.56 -1.91
N ASN A 73 0.91 18.69 -1.49
CA ASN A 73 2.21 19.14 -0.98
C ASN A 73 3.08 19.83 -2.04
N THR A 74 2.84 19.54 -3.33
CA THR A 74 3.60 20.09 -4.45
C THR A 74 3.01 21.39 -4.98
N THR A 75 1.75 21.69 -4.64
CA THR A 75 1.13 22.99 -4.95
C THR A 75 1.54 24.02 -3.90
N ASN A 76 2.21 25.10 -4.32
CA ASN A 76 2.68 26.22 -3.49
C ASN A 76 1.75 26.52 -2.30
N ILE A 77 2.10 26.02 -1.11
CA ILE A 77 1.20 25.97 0.02
C ILE A 77 1.16 27.34 0.72
N SER A 78 -0.03 27.81 1.09
CA SER A 78 -0.21 29.04 1.89
C SER A 78 0.51 28.96 3.26
N GLU A 79 0.87 30.11 3.84
CA GLU A 79 1.58 30.19 5.14
C GLU A 79 0.79 29.56 6.30
N GLN A 80 -0.54 29.51 6.20
CA GLN A 80 -1.43 28.97 7.25
C GLN A 80 -1.59 27.44 7.23
N PHE A 81 -0.85 26.72 6.38
CA PHE A 81 -1.04 25.28 6.25
C PHE A 81 -0.31 24.48 7.33
N ASP A 82 -1.05 23.65 8.04
CA ASP A 82 -0.52 22.78 9.09
C ASP A 82 0.17 21.55 8.49
N CYS A 83 1.49 21.64 8.29
CA CYS A 83 2.32 20.52 7.82
C CYS A 83 2.20 19.26 8.69
N MET A 84 1.95 19.43 9.99
CA MET A 84 1.71 18.31 10.91
C MET A 84 0.39 17.59 10.62
N ALA A 85 -0.69 18.33 10.37
CA ALA A 85 -1.98 17.76 10.03
C ALA A 85 -1.90 17.03 8.68
N TRP A 86 -1.23 17.63 7.71
CA TRP A 86 -0.97 17.02 6.41
C TRP A 86 -0.19 15.70 6.53
N LEU A 87 0.91 15.67 7.28
CA LEU A 87 1.70 14.45 7.41
C LEU A 87 0.91 13.34 8.11
N LYS A 88 0.19 13.67 9.19
CA LYS A 88 -0.69 12.72 9.89
C LYS A 88 -1.78 12.17 8.98
N ALA A 89 -2.43 13.01 8.19
CA ALA A 89 -3.44 12.60 7.23
C ALA A 89 -2.84 11.67 6.15
N THR A 90 -1.68 12.04 5.60
CA THR A 90 -0.97 11.24 4.58
C THR A 90 -0.64 9.85 5.10
N TYR A 91 -0.08 9.76 6.32
CA TYR A 91 0.25 8.49 6.96
C TYR A 91 -1.00 7.67 7.30
N ALA A 92 -2.06 8.31 7.81
CA ALA A 92 -3.31 7.62 8.14
C ALA A 92 -3.95 6.98 6.90
N PHE A 93 -4.02 7.70 5.78
CA PHE A 93 -4.53 7.17 4.52
C PHE A 93 -3.63 6.07 3.93
N SER A 94 -2.31 6.29 3.96
CA SER A 94 -1.34 5.34 3.40
C SER A 94 -1.35 4.02 4.19
N TYR A 95 -1.10 4.09 5.50
CA TYR A 95 -1.10 2.93 6.39
C TYR A 95 -2.47 2.26 6.49
N GLY A 96 -3.55 3.04 6.46
CA GLY A 96 -4.91 2.50 6.41
C GLY A 96 -5.14 1.66 5.16
N SER A 97 -4.73 2.15 3.99
CA SER A 97 -4.85 1.39 2.74
C SER A 97 -3.98 0.12 2.73
N LEU A 98 -2.77 0.20 3.28
CA LEU A 98 -1.85 -0.93 3.39
C LEU A 98 -2.37 -2.01 4.34
N ALA A 99 -2.82 -1.64 5.53
CA ALA A 99 -3.42 -2.56 6.49
C ALA A 99 -4.64 -3.28 5.91
N LEU A 100 -5.50 -2.57 5.18
CA LEU A 100 -6.65 -3.19 4.51
C LEU A 100 -6.24 -4.12 3.36
N ALA A 101 -5.18 -3.80 2.62
CA ALA A 101 -4.62 -4.68 1.60
C ALA A 101 -4.07 -5.98 2.21
N SER A 102 -3.30 -5.89 3.30
CA SER A 102 -2.83 -7.06 4.06
C SER A 102 -4.01 -7.90 4.57
N ALA A 103 -5.11 -7.27 5.03
CA ALA A 103 -6.32 -7.98 5.44
C ALA A 103 -6.99 -8.75 4.29
N LEU A 104 -7.04 -8.20 3.06
CA LEU A 104 -7.57 -8.90 1.89
C LEU A 104 -6.76 -10.17 1.57
N ILE A 105 -5.44 -10.07 1.65
CA ILE A 105 -4.52 -11.20 1.42
C ILE A 105 -4.72 -12.26 2.52
N GLY A 106 -4.75 -11.85 3.78
CA GLY A 106 -4.95 -12.74 4.92
C GLY A 106 -6.30 -13.48 4.86
N MET A 107 -7.39 -12.79 4.47
CA MET A 107 -8.69 -13.44 4.27
C MET A 107 -8.65 -14.51 3.18
N ARG A 108 -7.94 -14.26 2.09
CA ARG A 108 -7.76 -15.25 1.01
C ARG A 108 -6.94 -16.44 1.49
N ALA A 109 -5.88 -16.21 2.27
CA ALA A 109 -5.12 -17.28 2.89
C ALA A 109 -6.03 -18.13 3.80
N ILE A 110 -6.78 -17.51 4.71
CA ILE A 110 -7.70 -18.22 5.63
C ILE A 110 -8.72 -19.08 4.87
N ALA A 111 -9.26 -18.58 3.75
CA ALA A 111 -10.20 -19.32 2.92
C ALA A 111 -9.55 -20.56 2.26
N LEU A 112 -8.31 -20.45 1.76
CA LEU A 112 -7.58 -21.57 1.15
C LEU A 112 -7.27 -22.69 2.15
N TRP A 113 -7.09 -22.34 3.43
CA TRP A 113 -6.84 -23.30 4.50
C TRP A 113 -8.11 -23.83 5.16
N ASN A 114 -9.27 -23.64 4.53
CA ASN A 114 -10.57 -24.07 5.05
C ASN A 114 -10.80 -23.65 6.52
N ARG A 115 -10.35 -22.43 6.88
CA ARG A 115 -10.42 -21.86 8.24
C ARG A 115 -9.74 -22.69 9.32
N HIS A 116 -8.63 -23.36 9.00
CA HIS A 116 -7.82 -24.02 10.01
C HIS A 116 -7.35 -23.03 11.08
N TRP A 117 -7.62 -23.34 12.35
CA TRP A 117 -7.45 -22.40 13.48
C TRP A 117 -6.03 -21.83 13.60
N LEU A 118 -4.99 -22.64 13.35
CA LEU A 118 -3.60 -22.18 13.37
C LEU A 118 -3.34 -21.05 12.36
N VAL A 119 -3.79 -21.23 11.12
CA VAL A 119 -3.55 -20.26 10.04
C VAL A 119 -4.38 -19.01 10.26
N PHE A 120 -5.61 -19.19 10.77
CA PHE A 120 -6.45 -18.08 11.19
C PHE A 120 -5.74 -17.24 12.26
N SER A 121 -5.31 -17.86 13.36
CA SER A 121 -4.61 -17.15 14.44
C SER A 121 -3.33 -16.48 13.96
N LEU A 122 -2.51 -17.16 13.16
CA LEU A 122 -1.27 -16.59 12.62
C LEU A 122 -1.52 -15.37 11.73
N ASN A 123 -2.47 -15.45 10.79
CA ASN A 123 -2.78 -14.32 9.89
C ASN A 123 -3.36 -13.13 10.66
N VAL A 124 -4.24 -13.39 11.62
CA VAL A 124 -4.86 -12.34 12.44
C VAL A 124 -3.81 -11.67 13.34
N ILE A 125 -2.94 -12.45 13.98
CA ILE A 125 -1.86 -11.90 14.82
C ILE A 125 -0.89 -11.07 13.97
N ALA A 126 -0.44 -11.58 12.84
CA ALA A 126 0.46 -10.85 11.95
C ALA A 126 -0.15 -9.51 11.50
N TRP A 127 -1.43 -9.53 11.13
CA TRP A 127 -2.16 -8.32 10.75
C TRP A 127 -2.33 -7.33 11.91
N LEU A 128 -2.71 -7.80 13.11
CA LEU A 128 -2.86 -6.95 14.30
C LEU A 128 -1.54 -6.34 14.75
N VAL A 129 -0.43 -7.09 14.68
CA VAL A 129 0.91 -6.59 14.96
C VAL A 129 1.27 -5.48 13.98
N ASN A 130 1.05 -5.71 12.67
CA ASN A 130 1.30 -4.69 11.64
C ASN A 130 0.50 -3.40 11.89
N LEU A 131 -0.80 -3.55 12.16
CA LEU A 131 -1.68 -2.42 12.49
C LEU A 131 -1.23 -1.68 13.76
N GLY A 132 -0.80 -2.41 14.79
CA GLY A 132 -0.25 -1.84 16.02
C GLY A 132 0.98 -0.99 15.78
N PHE A 133 1.93 -1.49 14.97
CA PHE A 133 3.12 -0.74 14.59
C PHE A 133 2.77 0.52 13.78
N MET A 134 1.78 0.45 12.88
CA MET A 134 1.34 1.63 12.10
C MET A 134 0.72 2.71 12.99
N ILE A 135 -0.14 2.33 13.95
CA ILE A 135 -0.75 3.27 14.90
C ILE A 135 0.31 3.88 15.81
N PHE A 136 1.27 3.06 16.27
CA PHE A 136 2.39 3.51 17.08
C PHE A 136 3.32 4.46 16.32
N SER A 137 3.57 4.21 15.02
CA SER A 137 4.37 5.11 14.17
C SER A 137 3.71 6.49 13.98
N ILE A 138 2.40 6.61 14.09
CA ILE A 138 1.71 7.91 13.99
C ILE A 138 1.67 8.63 15.34
N ASN A 139 1.35 7.92 16.43
CA ASN A 139 0.99 8.53 17.72
C ASN A 139 2.02 8.31 18.85
N GLY A 140 3.02 7.45 18.62
CA GLY A 140 4.00 7.07 19.63
C GLY A 140 5.08 8.14 19.86
N PRO A 141 6.03 7.88 20.78
CA PRO A 141 7.15 8.78 21.08
C PRO A 141 8.06 9.03 19.87
N SER A 142 8.26 8.01 19.03
CA SER A 142 8.94 8.11 17.74
C SER A 142 8.03 8.56 16.60
N GLY A 143 6.78 8.93 16.90
CA GLY A 143 5.79 9.29 15.90
C GLY A 143 5.91 10.72 15.37
N ILE A 144 4.88 11.15 14.63
CA ILE A 144 4.86 12.43 13.93
C ILE A 144 4.84 13.59 14.93
N SER A 145 5.93 14.36 14.95
CA SER A 145 6.15 15.48 15.86
C SER A 145 6.59 16.74 15.10
N LEU A 146 6.37 17.92 15.67
CA LEU A 146 6.77 19.20 15.06
C LEU A 146 8.28 19.27 14.74
N ASN A 147 9.13 18.67 15.57
CA ASN A 147 10.59 18.64 15.35
C ASN A 147 11.02 17.77 14.16
N LYS A 148 10.11 16.97 13.59
CA LYS A 148 10.37 16.05 12.48
C LYS A 148 9.79 16.55 11.17
N ILE A 149 9.30 17.78 11.13
CA ILE A 149 8.72 18.37 9.92
C ILE A 149 9.23 19.78 9.78
N VAL A 150 9.82 20.08 8.63
CA VAL A 150 10.27 21.44 8.30
C VAL A 150 9.56 21.87 7.03
N ARG A 151 9.14 23.13 7.02
CA ARG A 151 8.68 23.79 5.79
C ARG A 151 9.90 24.33 5.06
N ASP A 152 10.07 23.92 3.81
CA ASP A 152 11.13 24.46 2.97
C ASP A 152 10.73 25.86 2.48
N PRO A 153 11.54 26.91 2.74
CA PRO A 153 11.26 28.27 2.30
C PRO A 153 11.25 28.45 0.78
N ILE A 154 11.92 27.56 0.02
CA ILE A 154 12.09 27.69 -1.44
C ILE A 154 10.91 27.04 -2.16
N SER A 155 10.64 25.77 -1.86
CA SER A 155 9.55 25.00 -2.49
C SER A 155 8.18 25.26 -1.86
N LYS A 156 8.13 25.92 -0.69
CA LYS A 156 6.93 26.10 0.15
C LYS A 156 6.21 24.79 0.46
N SER A 157 6.88 23.64 0.37
CA SER A 157 6.33 22.34 0.70
C SER A 157 6.71 21.90 2.11
N CYS A 158 6.00 20.91 2.64
CA CYS A 158 6.31 20.27 3.90
C CYS A 158 7.27 19.08 3.66
N VAL A 159 8.36 19.03 4.43
CA VAL A 159 9.38 17.99 4.34
C VAL A 159 9.45 17.23 5.66
N ALA A 160 9.39 15.90 5.59
CA ALA A 160 9.58 15.02 6.74
C ALA A 160 11.07 14.77 6.98
N LEU A 161 11.50 14.87 8.24
CA LEU A 161 12.87 14.65 8.71
C LEU A 161 12.94 13.43 9.62
N ASN A 162 14.14 12.86 9.75
CA ASN A 162 14.41 11.69 10.60
C ASN A 162 13.49 10.50 10.26
N THR A 163 13.27 10.31 8.97
CA THR A 163 12.43 9.24 8.41
C THR A 163 12.92 7.84 8.80
N SER A 164 14.20 7.69 9.14
CA SER A 164 14.80 6.44 9.60
C SER A 164 14.19 5.89 10.88
N GLU A 165 13.55 6.71 11.73
CA GLU A 165 12.85 6.20 12.91
C GLU A 165 11.64 5.32 12.54
N ASN A 166 11.12 5.46 11.31
CA ASN A 166 10.05 4.61 10.80
C ASN A 166 10.56 3.28 10.23
N ALA A 167 11.88 3.04 10.20
CA ALA A 167 12.47 1.79 9.68
C ALA A 167 11.89 0.55 10.37
N ILE A 168 11.76 0.60 11.70
CA ILE A 168 11.20 -0.50 12.50
C ILE A 168 9.76 -0.83 12.06
N ASN A 169 8.95 0.19 11.76
CA ASN A 169 7.58 -0.02 11.28
C ASN A 169 7.58 -0.73 9.92
N TRP A 170 8.40 -0.27 8.97
CA TRP A 170 8.50 -0.87 7.64
C TRP A 170 9.06 -2.30 7.66
N VAL A 171 10.04 -2.59 8.52
CA VAL A 171 10.54 -3.96 8.73
C VAL A 171 9.45 -4.85 9.31
N ALA A 172 8.71 -4.37 10.31
CA ALA A 172 7.60 -5.13 10.89
C ALA A 172 6.49 -5.41 9.85
N THR A 173 6.17 -4.42 9.01
CA THR A 173 5.23 -4.56 7.90
C THR A 173 5.72 -5.59 6.88
N PHE A 174 6.97 -5.50 6.44
CA PHE A 174 7.58 -6.47 5.52
C PHE A 174 7.52 -7.90 6.05
N ILE A 175 7.84 -8.11 7.34
CA ILE A 175 7.76 -9.44 7.96
C ILE A 175 6.30 -9.93 7.99
N ALA A 176 5.36 -9.07 8.37
CA ALA A 176 3.94 -9.42 8.40
C ALA A 176 3.41 -9.80 7.02
N ASP A 177 3.68 -8.98 6.00
CA ASP A 177 3.26 -9.22 4.63
C ASP A 177 3.94 -10.46 4.04
N PHE A 178 5.22 -10.70 4.35
CA PHE A 178 5.90 -11.95 4.00
C PHE A 178 5.18 -13.18 4.58
N VAL A 179 4.82 -13.16 5.87
CA VAL A 179 4.06 -14.27 6.50
C VAL A 179 2.70 -14.47 5.82
N LEU A 180 1.97 -13.38 5.53
CA LEU A 180 0.67 -13.46 4.86
C LEU A 180 0.80 -14.04 3.44
N LEU A 181 1.76 -13.56 2.65
CA LEU A 181 2.03 -14.01 1.29
C LEU A 181 2.47 -15.48 1.24
N VAL A 182 3.38 -15.90 2.13
CA VAL A 182 3.81 -17.30 2.23
C VAL A 182 2.64 -18.20 2.63
N SER A 183 1.82 -17.78 3.58
CA SER A 183 0.65 -18.57 4.00
C SER A 183 -0.37 -18.73 2.86
N MET A 184 -0.54 -17.69 2.04
CA MET A 184 -1.40 -17.73 0.86
C MET A 184 -0.82 -18.66 -0.23
N LEU A 185 0.45 -18.50 -0.60
CA LEU A 185 1.12 -19.34 -1.60
C LEU A 185 1.10 -20.81 -1.22
N TRP A 186 1.44 -21.12 0.04
CA TRP A 186 1.39 -22.48 0.55
C TRP A 186 -0.02 -23.05 0.52
N GLY A 187 -1.03 -22.24 0.85
CA GLY A 187 -2.44 -22.64 0.76
C GLY A 187 -2.85 -23.01 -0.67
N VAL A 188 -2.39 -22.25 -1.68
CA VAL A 188 -2.65 -22.56 -3.09
C VAL A 188 -1.92 -23.83 -3.55
N LEU A 189 -0.66 -24.01 -3.14
CA LEU A 189 0.13 -25.20 -3.48
C LEU A 189 -0.48 -26.47 -2.89
N ARG A 190 -1.02 -26.39 -1.66
CA ARG A 190 -1.67 -27.51 -0.98
C ARG A 190 -2.99 -27.91 -1.64
N THR A 191 -3.79 -26.95 -2.09
CA THR A 191 -5.13 -27.18 -2.65
C THR A 191 -5.11 -27.61 -4.12
N LYS A 192 -4.03 -28.28 -4.55
CA LYS A 192 -3.77 -28.67 -5.95
C LYS A 192 -4.99 -29.35 -6.58
N ASN A 193 -5.70 -28.60 -7.41
CA ASN A 193 -6.88 -29.02 -8.16
C ASN A 193 -6.67 -28.69 -9.63
N GLU A 194 -7.06 -29.58 -10.54
CA GLU A 194 -6.82 -29.41 -11.99
C GLU A 194 -7.79 -28.41 -12.68
N GLY A 195 -8.42 -27.51 -11.92
CA GLY A 195 -9.42 -26.56 -12.43
C GLY A 195 -8.82 -25.23 -12.92
N SER A 196 -9.55 -24.56 -13.82
CA SER A 196 -9.23 -23.20 -14.30
C SER A 196 -9.14 -22.16 -13.17
N LEU A 197 -9.95 -22.34 -12.11
CA LEU A 197 -9.89 -21.53 -10.89
C LEU A 197 -8.55 -21.67 -10.17
N TRP A 198 -8.03 -22.89 -10.01
CA TRP A 198 -6.75 -23.12 -9.33
C TRP A 198 -5.60 -22.50 -10.12
N ARG A 199 -5.59 -22.66 -11.45
CA ARG A 199 -4.59 -22.03 -12.33
C ARG A 199 -4.61 -20.50 -12.19
N LEU A 200 -5.79 -19.88 -12.13
CA LEU A 200 -5.94 -18.44 -11.90
C LEU A 200 -5.37 -18.05 -10.52
N LEU A 201 -5.74 -18.79 -9.46
CA LEU A 201 -5.28 -18.52 -8.09
C LEU A 201 -3.76 -18.67 -7.95
N TYR A 202 -3.16 -19.67 -8.60
CA TYR A 202 -1.73 -19.94 -8.60
C TYR A 202 -0.94 -18.87 -9.36
N HIS A 203 -1.32 -18.59 -10.61
CA HIS A 203 -0.65 -17.57 -11.41
C HIS A 203 -0.71 -16.20 -10.74
N GLN A 204 -1.88 -15.81 -10.24
CA GLN A 204 -2.02 -14.56 -9.51
C GLN A 204 -1.21 -14.56 -8.21
N GLY A 205 -1.26 -15.65 -7.43
CA GLY A 205 -0.52 -15.73 -6.17
C GLY A 205 0.98 -15.51 -6.38
N VAL A 206 1.58 -16.25 -7.33
CA VAL A 206 3.03 -16.18 -7.59
C VAL A 206 3.44 -14.80 -8.14
N VAL A 207 2.72 -14.28 -9.14
CA VAL A 207 3.04 -12.98 -9.75
C VAL A 207 2.94 -11.85 -8.73
N TRP A 208 1.89 -11.85 -7.90
CA TRP A 208 1.72 -10.78 -6.90
C TRP A 208 2.69 -10.90 -5.73
N THR A 209 3.03 -12.11 -5.28
CA THR A 209 4.08 -12.26 -4.27
C THR A 209 5.43 -11.78 -4.79
N ALA A 210 5.82 -12.15 -6.01
CA ALA A 210 7.07 -11.68 -6.60
C ALA A 210 7.11 -10.14 -6.71
N LEU A 211 6.01 -9.54 -7.16
CA LEU A 211 5.90 -8.10 -7.32
C LEU A 211 5.95 -7.37 -5.96
N ALA A 212 5.26 -7.88 -4.94
CA ALA A 212 5.33 -7.32 -3.58
C ALA A 212 6.75 -7.39 -3.02
N THR A 213 7.44 -8.53 -3.16
CA THR A 213 8.84 -8.67 -2.72
C THR A 213 9.78 -7.69 -3.44
N ILE A 214 9.62 -7.50 -4.75
CA ILE A 214 10.43 -6.55 -5.53
C ILE A 214 10.17 -5.10 -5.12
N ALA A 215 8.96 -4.76 -4.67
CA ALA A 215 8.61 -3.42 -4.20
C ALA A 215 9.10 -3.15 -2.76
N GLU A 216 8.93 -4.12 -1.86
CA GLU A 216 9.22 -3.92 -0.44
C GLU A 216 10.71 -4.03 -0.10
N VAL A 217 11.44 -4.96 -0.71
CA VAL A 217 12.86 -5.19 -0.38
C VAL A 217 13.70 -3.91 -0.61
N PRO A 218 13.64 -3.22 -1.76
CA PRO A 218 14.37 -1.96 -1.94
C PRO A 218 13.93 -0.89 -0.94
N THR A 219 12.63 -0.80 -0.64
CA THR A 219 12.08 0.19 0.30
C THR A 219 12.68 0.02 1.69
N VAL A 220 12.69 -1.20 2.23
CA VAL A 220 13.29 -1.48 3.55
C VAL A 220 14.80 -1.28 3.53
N THR A 221 15.47 -1.72 2.46
CA THR A 221 16.93 -1.63 2.36
C THR A 221 17.42 -0.18 2.37
N PHE A 222 16.79 0.69 1.59
CA PHE A 222 17.17 2.11 1.52
C PHE A 222 16.87 2.85 2.83
N LEU A 223 15.77 2.49 3.49
CA LEU A 223 15.38 3.06 4.77
C LEU A 223 16.36 2.69 5.90
N GLU A 224 16.86 1.45 5.92
CA GLU A 224 17.86 0.97 6.89
C GLU A 224 19.27 1.53 6.62
N LEU A 225 19.64 1.71 5.35
CA LEU A 225 20.92 2.34 4.97
C LEU A 225 21.03 3.79 5.46
N ASN A 226 19.90 4.48 5.62
CA ASN A 226 19.79 5.83 6.15
C ASN A 226 20.80 6.82 5.52
N LEU A 227 20.82 6.87 4.19
CA LEU A 227 21.71 7.75 3.44
C LEU A 227 21.33 9.22 3.68
N ASN A 228 20.04 9.53 3.50
CA ASN A 228 19.36 10.77 3.83
C ASN A 228 17.83 10.60 3.72
N ASP A 229 17.06 11.61 4.15
CA ASP A 229 15.60 11.56 4.13
C ASP A 229 14.96 11.30 2.75
N PRO A 230 15.31 11.99 1.65
CA PRO A 230 14.68 11.71 0.35
C PRO A 230 15.01 10.30 -0.17
N MET A 231 16.23 9.82 0.06
CA MET A 231 16.66 8.49 -0.35
C MET A 231 15.93 7.37 0.43
N ASN A 232 15.64 7.60 1.71
CA ASN A 232 14.84 6.71 2.55
C ASN A 232 13.38 6.57 2.03
N LEU A 233 12.85 7.62 1.40
CA LEU A 233 11.48 7.65 0.87
C LEU A 233 11.40 7.25 -0.61
N MET A 234 12.52 7.21 -1.33
CA MET A 234 12.60 7.09 -2.79
C MET A 234 11.75 5.94 -3.37
N PHE A 235 11.78 4.77 -2.72
CA PHE A 235 11.06 3.58 -3.18
C PHE A 235 9.64 3.43 -2.59
N GLN A 236 9.25 4.28 -1.64
CA GLN A 236 7.90 4.19 -1.05
C GLN A 236 6.76 4.38 -2.06
N PRO A 237 6.83 5.29 -3.06
CA PRO A 237 5.79 5.39 -4.09
C PRO A 237 5.59 4.10 -4.88
N ILE A 238 6.63 3.26 -4.99
CA ILE A 238 6.54 1.95 -5.67
C ILE A 238 5.68 0.97 -4.85
N ALA A 239 5.54 1.16 -3.53
CA ALA A 239 4.62 0.37 -2.71
C ALA A 239 3.14 0.52 -3.13
N LEU A 240 2.77 1.56 -3.90
CA LEU A 240 1.44 1.68 -4.52
C LEU A 240 1.11 0.46 -5.39
N THR A 241 2.12 -0.21 -5.94
CA THR A 241 1.94 -1.42 -6.75
C THR A 241 1.35 -2.59 -5.95
N ILE A 242 1.60 -2.64 -4.64
CA ILE A 242 1.04 -3.65 -3.71
C ILE A 242 -0.47 -3.43 -3.56
N LEU A 243 -0.90 -2.17 -3.42
CA LEU A 243 -2.31 -1.78 -3.29
C LEU A 243 -3.09 -2.04 -4.59
N ILE A 244 -2.47 -1.70 -5.73
CA ILE A 244 -2.99 -2.06 -7.06
C ILE A 244 -3.09 -3.58 -7.20
N GLY A 245 -2.09 -4.32 -6.73
CA GLY A 245 -2.08 -5.77 -6.75
C GLY A 245 -3.19 -6.41 -5.94
N ALA A 246 -3.35 -6.00 -4.68
CA ALA A 246 -4.40 -6.52 -3.80
C ALA A 246 -5.81 -6.27 -4.37
N THR A 247 -6.04 -5.09 -4.94
CA THR A 247 -7.33 -4.73 -5.54
C THR A 247 -7.59 -5.46 -6.87
N ARG A 248 -6.57 -5.62 -7.73
CA ARG A 248 -6.67 -6.46 -8.94
C ARG A 248 -6.95 -7.91 -8.61
N LEU A 249 -6.23 -8.46 -7.64
CA LEU A 249 -6.40 -9.83 -7.15
C LEU A 249 -7.84 -10.10 -6.71
N TYR A 250 -8.41 -9.17 -5.93
CA TYR A 250 -9.79 -9.24 -5.47
C TYR A 250 -10.78 -9.20 -6.66
N ARG A 251 -10.61 -8.21 -7.54
CA ARG A 251 -11.53 -7.96 -8.66
C ARG A 251 -11.56 -9.12 -9.66
N ASP A 252 -10.41 -9.69 -10.00
CA ASP A 252 -10.33 -10.79 -10.96
C ASP A 252 -10.99 -12.06 -10.41
N LEU A 253 -10.79 -12.35 -9.13
CA LEU A 253 -11.49 -13.45 -8.47
C LEU A 253 -13.01 -13.23 -8.44
N ALA A 254 -13.45 -12.00 -8.17
CA ALA A 254 -14.87 -11.66 -8.18
C ALA A 254 -15.48 -11.71 -9.59
N LYS A 255 -14.72 -11.36 -10.63
CA LYS A 255 -15.12 -11.49 -12.04
C LYS A 255 -15.26 -12.95 -12.46
N PHE A 256 -14.33 -13.80 -12.03
CA PHE A 256 -14.39 -15.24 -12.30
C PHE A 256 -15.58 -15.91 -11.59
N GLY A 257 -15.80 -15.58 -10.31
CA GLY A 257 -16.86 -16.20 -9.51
C GLY A 257 -18.28 -15.69 -9.81
N ASN A 258 -18.43 -14.47 -10.34
CA ASN A 258 -19.72 -13.90 -10.73
C ASN A 258 -19.56 -13.17 -12.07
N PRO A 259 -19.72 -13.86 -13.20
CA PRO A 259 -19.78 -13.20 -14.49
C PRO A 259 -20.98 -12.24 -14.53
N VAL A 260 -20.88 -11.17 -15.33
CA VAL A 260 -22.00 -10.24 -15.51
C VAL A 260 -23.18 -11.02 -16.08
N THR A 261 -24.34 -10.96 -15.43
CA THR A 261 -25.58 -11.45 -16.02
C THR A 261 -25.83 -10.62 -17.28
N SER A 262 -25.52 -11.18 -18.44
CA SER A 262 -25.96 -10.59 -19.70
C SER A 262 -27.47 -10.64 -19.68
N THR A 263 -28.13 -9.50 -19.45
CA THR A 263 -29.50 -9.33 -19.89
C THR A 263 -29.49 -9.52 -21.40
N GLN A 264 -29.81 -10.74 -21.85
CA GLN A 264 -30.28 -10.96 -23.21
C GLN A 264 -31.50 -10.06 -23.38
N LYS A 265 -31.32 -9.00 -24.17
CA LYS A 265 -32.39 -8.25 -24.81
C LYS A 265 -31.97 -8.05 -26.26
#